data_AF-A0A950DUR3-F1
#
_entry.id   AF-A0A950DUR3-F1
#
_cell.length_a   1.000
_cell.length_b   1.000
_cell.length_c   1.000
_cell.angle_alpha   90.00
_cell.angle_beta   90.00
_cell.angle_gamma   90.00
#
_symmetry.space_group_name_H-M   'P 1'
#
loop_
_entity.id
_entity.type
_entity.pdbx_description
1 polymer ?
#
loop_
_entity_poly.entity_id
_entity_poly.type
_entity_poly.pdbx_seq_one_letter_code
_entity_poly.pdbx_strand_id
1 'polypeptide(L)' 'MLFDPAADTLPLLFMLRSSDLRQHAGQIAFPGGSVEESDRDVVDTALREAREEMG' A
#
# COMPACT_ATOMS: atom_id res chain seq x y z
N MET A 1 -13.79 6.14 10.96
CA MET A 1 -12.48 5.48 10.75
C MET A 1 -12.47 4.90 9.36
N LEU A 2 -11.30 4.67 8.75
CA LEU A 2 -11.19 4.05 7.41
C LEU A 2 -11.89 2.69 7.36
N PHE A 3 -11.94 1.99 8.49
CA PHE A 3 -12.80 0.83 8.67
C PHE A 3 -13.92 1.18 9.65
N ASP A 4 -15.16 1.08 9.16
CA ASP A 4 -16.37 1.08 9.99
C ASP A 4 -17.00 -0.31 9.88
N PRO A 5 -16.93 -1.15 10.92
CA PRO A 5 -17.48 -2.50 10.87
C PRO A 5 -19.02 -2.52 10.78
N ALA A 6 -19.70 -1.40 11.00
CA ALA A 6 -21.15 -1.28 10.84
C ALA A 6 -21.56 -0.77 9.44
N ALA A 7 -20.62 -0.44 8.57
CA ALA A 7 -20.92 0.01 7.22
C ALA A 7 -21.22 -1.18 6.28
N ASP A 8 -22.23 -1.02 5.42
CA ASP A 8 -22.58 -1.99 4.36
C ASP A 8 -21.54 -2.07 3.23
N THR A 9 -20.54 -1.19 3.23
CA THR A 9 -19.50 -1.12 2.21
C THR A 9 -18.12 -1.17 2.84
N LEU A 10 -17.23 -1.98 2.26
CA LEU A 10 -15.82 -2.05 2.66
C LEU A 10 -14.99 -1.12 1.77
N PRO A 11 -14.53 0.05 2.27
CA PRO A 11 -13.69 0.93 1.50
C PRO A 11 -12.32 0.30 1.25
N LEU A 12 -11.78 0.55 0.05
CA LEU A 12 -10.42 0.16 -0.32
C LEU A 12 -9.53 1.40 -0.35
N LEU A 13 -8.33 1.27 0.22
CA LEU A 13 -7.31 2.31 0.19
C LEU A 13 -6.49 2.19 -1.08
N PHE A 14 -6.30 3.32 -1.76
CA PHE A 14 -5.39 3.44 -2.88
C PHE A 14 -4.46 4.64 -2.68
N MET A 15 -3.32 4.61 -3.35
CA MET A 15 -2.37 5.71 -3.43
C MET A 15 -2.23 6.22 -4.87
N LEU A 16 -1.86 7.48 -5.02
CA LEU A 16 -1.35 8.01 -6.28
C LEU A 16 0.18 7.94 -6.24
N ARG A 17 0.78 7.17 -7.15
CA ARG A 17 2.23 7.05 -7.23
C ARG A 17 2.87 8.38 -7.62
N SER A 18 4.02 8.70 -7.02
CA SER A 18 4.77 9.93 -7.34
C SER A 18 4.99 10.08 -8.85
N SER A 19 4.88 11.32 -9.33
CA SER A 19 5.17 11.69 -10.73
C SER A 19 6.62 11.44 -11.13
N ASP A 20 7.51 11.35 -10.14
CA ASP A 20 8.96 11.34 -10.36
C ASP A 20 9.51 9.91 -10.51
N LEU A 21 8.65 8.89 -10.40
CA LEU A 21 9.05 7.51 -10.56
C LEU A 21 9.40 7.19 -12.02
N ARG A 22 10.42 6.36 -12.22
CA ARG A 22 10.80 5.88 -13.56
C ARG A 22 9.74 4.99 -14.20
N GLN A 23 8.93 4.33 -13.38
CA GLN A 23 7.88 3.41 -13.81
C GLN A 23 6.58 3.71 -13.06
N HIS A 24 5.46 3.59 -13.78
CA HIS A 24 4.11 3.73 -13.22
C HIS A 24 3.83 5.07 -12.50
N ALA A 25 4.54 6.13 -12.88
CA ALA A 25 4.34 7.47 -12.34
C ALA A 25 2.90 7.95 -12.53
N GLY A 26 2.31 8.54 -11.48
CA GLY A 26 0.96 9.09 -11.50
C GLY A 26 -0.17 8.04 -11.62
N GLN A 27 0.12 6.75 -11.47
CA GLN A 27 -0.90 5.71 -11.48
C GLN A 27 -1.52 5.52 -10.09
N ILE A 28 -2.80 5.15 -10.07
CA ILE A 28 -3.47 4.66 -8.86
C ILE A 28 -2.97 3.24 -8.59
N ALA A 29 -2.53 2.97 -7.36
CA ALA A 29 -2.04 1.67 -6.94
C ALA A 29 -2.48 1.33 -5.51
N PHE A 30 -2.36 0.06 -5.13
CA PHE A 30 -2.30 -0.29 -3.71
C PHE A 30 -0.91 0.08 -3.14
N PRO A 31 -0.81 0.30 -1.82
CA PRO A 31 0.49 0.40 -1.17
C PRO A 31 1.32 -0.87 -1.40
N GLY A 32 2.62 -0.71 -1.57
CA GLY A 32 3.50 -1.85 -1.80
C GLY A 32 4.80 -1.51 -2.51
N GLY A 33 5.74 -2.46 -2.42
CA GLY A 33 7.07 -2.35 -2.99
C GLY A 33 7.76 -3.70 -3.10
N SER A 34 9.08 -3.70 -2.95
CA SER A 34 9.92 -4.88 -3.20
C SER A 34 10.17 -5.67 -1.93
N VAL A 35 10.29 -7.00 -2.06
CA VAL A 35 10.71 -7.85 -0.93
C VAL A 35 12.14 -7.49 -0.52
N GLU A 36 12.36 -7.38 0.78
CA GLU A 36 13.67 -7.20 1.41
C GLU A 36 14.12 -8.49 2.13
N GLU A 37 15.43 -8.64 2.37
CA GLU A 37 15.97 -9.80 3.11
C GLU A 37 15.46 -9.90 4.56
N SER A 38 15.01 -8.77 5.10
CA SER A 38 14.42 -8.65 6.44
C SER A 38 12.98 -9.18 6.50
N ASP A 39 12.30 -9.29 5.36
CA ASP A 39 10.91 -9.74 5.28
C ASP A 39 10.82 -11.25 5.47
N ARG A 40 9.96 -11.68 6.41
CA ARG A 40 9.79 -13.11 6.68
C ARG A 40 9.05 -13.83 5.56
N ASP A 41 8.12 -13.13 4.92
CA ASP A 41 7.31 -13.60 3.80
C ASP A 41 6.72 -12.41 3.03
N VAL A 42 5.97 -12.71 1.97
CA VAL A 42 5.32 -11.70 1.11
C VAL A 42 4.25 -10.87 1.84
N VAL A 43 3.67 -11.39 2.92
CA VAL A 43 2.69 -10.64 3.72
C VAL A 43 3.42 -9.62 4.59
N ASP A 44 4.56 -9.99 5.15
CA ASP A 44 5.46 -9.11 5.90
C ASP A 44 5.93 -7.95 5.01
N THR A 45 6.35 -8.23 3.77
CA THR A 45 6.68 -7.19 2.77
C THR A 45 5.51 -6.23 2.56
N ALA A 46 4.30 -6.74 2.31
CA ALA A 46 3.14 -5.89 2.06
C ALA A 46 2.81 -5.01 3.27
N LEU A 47 2.93 -5.53 4.49
CA LEU A 47 2.69 -4.79 5.72
C LEU A 47 3.78 -3.76 6.02
N ARG A 48 5.05 -4.06 5.73
CA ARG A 48 6.17 -3.12 5.88
C ARG A 48 6.01 -1.95 4.93
N GLU A 49 5.84 -2.22 3.64
CA GLU A 49 5.65 -1.21 2.60
C GLU A 49 4.42 -0.33 2.87
N ALA A 50 3.30 -0.93 3.27
CA ALA A 50 2.11 -0.16 3.62
C ALA A 50 2.34 0.80 4.80
N ARG A 51 3.17 0.42 5.80
CA ARG A 51 3.56 1.32 6.89
C ARG A 51 4.49 2.43 6.41
N GLU A 52 5.47 2.11 5.56
CA GLU A 52 6.41 3.11 5.04
C GLU A 52 5.70 4.20 4.20
N GLU A 53 4.69 3.81 3.40
CA GLU A 53 3.99 4.74 2.52
C GLU A 53 2.83 5.49 3.20
N MET A 54 2.25 4.96 4.29
CA MET A 54 1.06 5.53 4.94
C MET A 54 1.24 5.95 6.40
N GLY A 55 2.33 5.57 7.06
CA GLY A 55 2.59 5.81 8.49
C GLY A 55 2.10 4.70 9.40
#